data_AF-A0A7Y4XDC7-F1
#
_entry.id   AF-A0A7Y4XDC7-F1
#
_cell.length_a   1.000
_cell.length_b   1.000
_cell.length_c   1.000
_cell.angle_alpha   90.00
_cell.angle_beta   90.00
_cell.angle_gamma   90.00
#
_symmetry.space_group_name_H-M   'P 1'
#
loop_
_entity.id
_entity.type
_entity.pdbx_description
1 polymer ?
#
loop_
_entity_poly.entity_id
_entity_poly.type
_entity_poly.pdbx_seq_one_letter_code
_entity_poly.pdbx_strand_id
1 'polypeptide(L)'
;MARVTVEDCVDKIPNRFELVLLAAHRARSIANGSAITVQPENDKNPVIALREIAERTIAPDDMKETLINSIQKNTEVDEPEAVAAPLLPADRRVPQLGRDDLNSDSQVDVMTEEQLLRGLESMTPLEPSANLGGSGNPRERERDRDPRDRMR
;
A
#
# COMPACT_ATOMS: atom_id res chain seq x y z
N MET A 1 29.03 21.13 -11.76
CA MET A 1 27.91 21.01 -10.81
C MET A 1 26.75 21.79 -11.38
N ALA A 2 25.89 21.07 -12.10
CA ALA A 2 24.71 21.65 -12.73
C ALA A 2 23.75 22.19 -11.67
N ARG A 3 23.11 23.32 -11.97
CA ARG A 3 22.07 23.91 -11.11
C ARG A 3 20.73 23.31 -11.49
N VAL A 4 20.37 22.17 -10.89
CA VAL A 4 19.02 21.60 -10.96
C VAL A 4 18.22 22.06 -9.73
N THR A 5 16.97 22.50 -9.94
CA THR A 5 16.09 22.87 -8.84
C THR A 5 15.01 21.82 -8.62
N VAL A 6 14.45 21.78 -7.40
CA VAL A 6 13.36 20.85 -7.08
C VAL A 6 12.08 21.23 -7.83
N GLU A 7 11.91 22.51 -8.16
CA GLU A 7 10.77 23.03 -8.93
C GLU A 7 10.70 22.37 -10.31
N ASP A 8 11.86 22.24 -10.98
CA ASP A 8 11.97 21.55 -12.26
C ASP A 8 11.53 20.08 -12.20
N CYS A 9 11.61 19.44 -11.04
CA CYS A 9 11.24 18.03 -10.87
C CYS A 9 9.78 17.85 -10.45
N VAL A 10 9.27 18.76 -9.60
CA VAL A 10 7.90 18.68 -9.05
C VAL A 10 6.83 18.83 -10.12
N ASP A 11 7.11 19.58 -11.19
CA ASP A 11 6.21 19.68 -12.36
C ASP A 11 5.98 18.35 -13.09
N LYS A 12 6.87 17.37 -12.88
CA LYS A 12 6.81 16.05 -13.54
C LYS A 12 6.30 14.99 -12.58
N ILE A 13 6.70 15.08 -11.31
CA ILE A 13 6.24 14.21 -10.22
C ILE A 13 5.72 15.11 -9.09
N PRO A 14 4.40 15.34 -8.99
CA PRO A 14 3.85 16.31 -8.05
C PRO A 14 4.06 15.92 -6.59
N ASN A 15 4.16 14.61 -6.31
CA ASN A 15 4.45 14.11 -4.98
C ASN A 15 5.95 14.16 -4.69
N ARG A 16 6.34 15.04 -3.76
CA ARG A 16 7.75 15.24 -3.37
C ARG A 16 8.38 14.00 -2.73
N PHE A 17 7.62 13.19 -2.00
CA PHE A 17 8.13 11.96 -1.42
C PHE A 17 8.39 10.91 -2.49
N GLU A 18 7.47 10.79 -3.44
CA GLU A 18 7.61 9.91 -4.60
C GLU A 18 8.79 10.32 -5.48
N LEU A 19 8.97 11.62 -5.71
CA LEU A 19 10.13 12.16 -6.42
C LEU A 19 11.44 11.70 -5.78
N VAL A 20 11.56 11.85 -4.46
CA VAL A 20 12.77 11.42 -3.72
C VAL A 20 12.98 9.92 -3.84
N LEU A 21 11.92 9.13 -3.72
CA LEU A 21 11.98 7.68 -3.81
C LEU A 21 12.46 7.20 -5.19
N LEU A 22 11.84 7.72 -6.26
CA LEU A 22 12.17 7.37 -7.64
C LEU A 22 13.57 7.84 -8.02
N ALA A 23 13.94 9.08 -7.66
CA ALA A 23 15.28 9.59 -7.89
C ALA A 23 16.35 8.77 -7.16
N ALA A 24 16.10 8.34 -5.92
CA ALA A 24 17.01 7.50 -5.16
C ALA A 24 17.16 6.10 -5.74
N HIS A 25 16.07 5.51 -6.25
CA HIS A 25 16.11 4.24 -6.96
C HIS A 25 16.93 4.37 -8.25
N ARG A 26 16.64 5.38 -9.07
CA ARG A 26 17.35 5.66 -10.33
C ARG A 26 18.84 5.92 -10.11
N ALA A 27 19.20 6.71 -9.09
CA ALA A 27 20.59 6.98 -8.74
C ALA A 27 21.36 5.70 -8.36
N ARG A 28 20.70 4.74 -7.70
CA ARG A 28 21.28 3.42 -7.42
C ARG A 28 21.44 2.58 -8.68
N SER A 29 20.46 2.59 -9.59
CA SER A 29 20.60 1.93 -10.89
C SER A 29 21.80 2.46 -11.67
N ILE A 30 22.01 3.78 -11.69
CA ILE A 30 23.18 4.41 -12.31
C ILE A 30 24.47 4.00 -11.59
N ALA A 31 24.47 3.95 -10.24
CA ALA A 31 25.62 3.46 -9.47
C ALA A 31 25.98 2.00 -9.80
N ASN A 32 24.98 1.18 -10.14
CA ASN A 32 25.15 -0.20 -10.57
C ASN A 32 25.55 -0.35 -12.05
N GLY A 33 25.80 0.76 -12.76
CA GLY A 33 26.25 0.77 -14.16
C GLY A 33 25.14 0.93 -15.20
N SER A 34 23.92 1.31 -14.81
CA SER A 34 22.88 1.68 -15.78
C SER A 34 23.31 2.88 -16.62
N ALA A 35 23.03 2.84 -17.92
CA ALA A 35 23.33 3.93 -18.83
C ALA A 35 22.59 5.21 -18.46
N ILE A 36 23.29 6.33 -18.53
CA ILE A 36 22.74 7.68 -18.35
C ILE A 36 22.26 8.23 -19.69
N THR A 37 21.15 8.97 -19.64
CA THR A 37 20.51 9.56 -20.83
C THR A 37 20.82 11.05 -21.02
N VAL A 38 21.40 11.68 -19.99
CA VAL A 38 21.80 13.09 -19.99
C VAL A 38 23.33 13.23 -20.06
N GLN A 39 23.80 14.37 -20.55
CA GLN A 39 25.24 14.62 -20.64
C GLN A 39 25.89 14.74 -19.25
N PRO A 40 27.02 14.03 -19.01
CA PRO A 40 27.69 14.07 -17.71
C PRO A 40 28.42 15.42 -17.52
N GLU A 41 27.96 16.22 -16.55
CA GLU A 41 28.59 17.50 -16.18
C GLU A 41 29.37 17.41 -14.86
N ASN A 42 30.04 16.27 -14.64
CA ASN A 42 30.74 15.94 -13.39
C ASN A 42 29.83 16.01 -12.15
N ASP A 43 28.56 15.62 -12.34
CA ASP A 43 27.54 15.56 -11.30
C ASP A 43 27.52 14.17 -10.63
N LYS A 44 27.06 14.11 -9.38
CA LYS A 44 26.86 12.84 -8.68
C LYS A 44 25.60 12.13 -9.20
N ASN A 45 25.54 10.80 -9.08
CA ASN A 45 24.40 10.00 -9.54
C ASN A 45 23.01 10.51 -9.09
N PRO A 46 22.81 11.00 -7.85
CA PRO A 46 21.52 11.60 -7.47
C PRO A 46 21.15 12.86 -8.26
N VAL A 47 22.14 13.69 -8.59
CA VAL A 47 21.91 14.92 -9.38
C VAL A 47 21.64 14.57 -10.83
N ILE A 48 22.35 13.58 -11.39
CA ILE A 48 22.09 13.06 -12.73
C ILE A 48 20.66 12.51 -12.82
N ALA A 49 20.21 11.72 -11.85
CA ALA A 49 18.85 11.19 -11.82
C ALA A 49 17.77 12.30 -11.78
N LEU A 50 17.98 13.36 -10.99
CA LEU A 50 17.07 14.51 -10.96
C LEU A 50 17.05 15.26 -12.29
N ARG A 51 18.18 15.34 -12.99
CA ARG A 51 18.26 15.94 -14.34
C ARG A 51 17.52 15.10 -15.37
N GLU A 52 17.65 13.77 -15.34
CA GLU A 52 16.87 12.88 -16.22
C GLU A 52 15.34 13.09 -16.04
N ILE A 53 14.90 13.28 -14.79
CA ILE A 53 13.50 13.61 -14.46
C ILE A 53 13.11 14.99 -14.99
N ALA A 54 13.95 16.01 -14.76
CA ALA A 54 13.68 17.39 -15.18
C ALA A 54 13.62 17.52 -16.72
N GLU A 55 14.52 16.84 -17.43
CA GLU A 55 14.64 16.83 -18.90
C GLU A 55 13.65 15.87 -19.57
N ARG A 56 12.87 15.09 -18.80
CA ARG A 56 11.91 14.07 -19.28
C ARG A 56 12.54 13.03 -20.21
N THR A 57 13.82 12.72 -20.02
CA THR A 57 14.50 11.67 -20.79
C THR A 57 14.05 10.27 -20.39
N ILE A 58 13.51 10.14 -19.17
CA ILE A 58 12.93 8.91 -18.64
C ILE A 58 11.54 9.24 -18.10
N ALA A 59 10.54 8.42 -18.47
CA ALA A 59 9.20 8.59 -17.96
C ALA A 59 9.13 8.19 -16.48
N PRO A 60 8.40 8.95 -15.64
CA PRO A 60 8.25 8.63 -14.22
C PRO A 60 7.59 7.26 -14.02
N ASP A 61 6.68 6.87 -14.89
CA ASP A 61 5.99 5.58 -14.82
C ASP A 61 6.94 4.41 -15.06
N ASP A 62 7.86 4.50 -16.03
CA ASP A 62 8.88 3.46 -16.25
C ASP A 62 9.79 3.25 -15.03
N MET A 63 10.12 4.35 -14.34
CA MET A 63 10.89 4.27 -13.09
C MET A 63 10.11 3.61 -11.96
N LYS A 64 8.79 3.84 -11.89
CA LYS A 64 7.90 3.16 -10.92
C LYS A 64 7.84 1.68 -11.19
N GLU A 65 7.61 1.28 -12.44
CA GLU A 65 7.56 -0.14 -12.83
C GLU A 65 8.88 -0.85 -12.52
N THR A 66 10.00 -0.21 -12.84
CA THR A 66 11.33 -0.77 -12.51
C THR A 66 11.53 -0.92 -11.00
N LEU A 67 11.08 0.07 -10.20
CA LEU A 67 11.14 0.02 -8.75
C LEU A 67 10.26 -1.12 -8.18
N ILE A 68 9.02 -1.26 -8.66
CA ILE A 68 8.09 -2.32 -8.25
C ILE A 68 8.71 -3.69 -8.54
N ASN A 69 9.23 -3.89 -9.75
CA ASN A 69 9.89 -5.13 -10.16
C ASN A 69 11.11 -5.45 -9.28
N SER A 70 11.91 -4.43 -8.92
CA SER A 70 13.05 -4.62 -8.03
C SER A 70 12.65 -5.06 -6.62
N ILE A 71 11.49 -4.63 -6.11
CA ILE A 71 11.03 -5.00 -4.76
C ILE A 71 10.39 -6.39 -4.79
N GLN A 72 9.60 -6.72 -5.81
CA GLN A 72 8.97 -8.03 -5.98
C GLN A 72 9.99 -9.16 -6.17
N LYS A 73 11.11 -8.90 -6.86
CA LYS A 73 12.19 -9.88 -7.04
C LYS A 73 12.85 -10.29 -5.71
N ASN A 74 12.72 -9.48 -4.67
CA ASN A 74 13.32 -9.74 -3.36
C ASN A 74 12.42 -10.59 -2.44
N THR A 75 11.32 -11.15 -2.94
CA THR A 75 10.55 -12.15 -2.20
C THR A 75 11.23 -13.51 -2.38
N GLU A 76 12.01 -13.91 -1.39
CA GLU A 76 12.52 -15.28 -1.27
C GLU A 76 11.32 -16.22 -1.38
N VAL A 77 11.35 -17.13 -2.36
CA VAL A 77 10.37 -18.21 -2.45
C VAL A 77 10.65 -19.09 -1.24
N ASP A 78 9.80 -18.99 -0.22
CA ASP A 78 9.77 -19.96 0.87
C ASP A 78 9.48 -21.30 0.19
N GLU A 79 10.52 -22.14 0.03
CA GLU A 79 10.33 -23.49 -0.48
C GLU A 79 9.32 -24.16 0.46
N PRO A 80 8.19 -24.69 -0.05
CA PRO A 80 7.27 -25.40 0.83
C PRO A 80 8.02 -26.61 1.37
N GLU A 81 8.41 -26.56 2.64
CA GLU A 81 9.10 -27.63 3.32
C GLU A 81 8.28 -28.91 3.14
N ALA A 82 8.80 -29.87 2.38
CA ALA A 82 8.08 -31.09 1.97
C ALA A 82 7.84 -32.09 3.13
N VAL A 83 8.04 -31.67 4.39
CA VAL A 83 8.10 -32.55 5.57
C VAL A 83 7.10 -32.16 6.67
N ALA A 84 6.17 -31.22 6.42
CA ALA A 84 5.21 -30.80 7.44
C ALA A 84 4.09 -31.81 7.75
N ALA A 85 4.00 -32.93 7.03
CA ALA A 85 3.04 -33.99 7.34
C ALA A 85 3.76 -35.25 7.84
N PRO A 86 3.73 -35.54 9.16
CA PRO A 86 4.03 -36.88 9.64
C PRO A 86 3.11 -37.88 8.93
N LEU A 87 3.69 -38.76 8.11
CA LEU A 87 3.00 -39.93 7.57
C LEU A 87 2.59 -40.81 8.76
N LEU A 88 1.34 -40.69 9.21
CA LEU A 88 0.76 -41.64 10.15
C LEU A 88 0.77 -43.01 9.46
N PRO A 89 1.39 -44.05 10.06
CA PRO A 89 1.30 -45.40 9.51
C PRO A 89 -0.18 -45.83 9.50
N ALA A 90 -0.66 -46.33 8.37
CA ALA A 90 -2.03 -46.80 8.16
C ALA A 90 -2.45 -47.97 9.07
N ASP A 91 -1.56 -48.46 9.92
CA ASP A 91 -1.78 -49.58 10.85
C ASP A 91 -1.93 -49.14 12.31
N ARG A 92 -2.72 -48.10 12.55
CA ARG A 92 -3.48 -48.02 13.81
C ARG A 92 -4.94 -48.29 13.50
N ARG A 93 -5.27 -49.59 13.48
CA ARG A 93 -6.62 -50.07 13.74
C ARG A 93 -7.03 -49.57 15.12
N VAL A 94 -7.70 -48.43 15.15
CA VAL A 94 -8.44 -47.95 16.32
C VAL A 94 -9.48 -49.05 16.62
N PRO A 95 -9.60 -49.54 17.87
CA PRO A 95 -10.65 -50.50 18.19
C PRO A 95 -11.99 -49.85 17.89
N GLN A 96 -12.76 -50.53 17.05
CA GLN A 96 -14.09 -50.17 16.63
C GLN A 96 -15.00 -49.98 17.86
N LEU A 97 -15.29 -48.74 18.22
CA LEU A 97 -16.39 -48.40 19.13
C LEU A 97 -17.19 -47.25 18.51
N GLY A 98 -18.44 -47.54 18.15
CA GLY A 98 -19.42 -46.56 17.70
C GLY A 98 -19.38 -46.32 16.19
N ARG A 99 -20.27 -46.99 15.47
CA ARG A 99 -20.63 -46.66 14.09
C ARG A 99 -21.41 -45.34 14.13
N ASP A 100 -20.72 -44.22 13.96
CA ASP A 100 -21.36 -42.96 13.60
C ASP A 100 -21.35 -42.87 12.08
N ASP A 101 -22.53 -42.98 11.47
CA ASP A 101 -22.71 -42.98 10.02
C ASP A 101 -22.30 -41.60 9.46
N LEU A 102 -21.17 -41.53 8.75
CA LEU A 102 -20.63 -40.34 8.05
C LEU A 102 -21.58 -39.70 7.01
N ASN A 103 -22.78 -40.24 6.83
CA ASN A 103 -23.76 -39.75 5.87
C ASN A 103 -24.53 -38.52 6.37
N SER A 104 -24.47 -38.19 7.66
CA SER A 104 -25.08 -36.97 8.22
C SER A 104 -24.21 -35.73 8.05
N ASP A 105 -22.90 -35.89 7.83
CA ASP A 105 -21.93 -34.78 7.80
C ASP A 105 -21.86 -34.06 6.43
N SER A 106 -22.62 -34.53 5.45
CA SER A 106 -22.74 -33.94 4.11
C SER A 106 -24.08 -33.24 3.85
N GLN A 107 -24.98 -33.21 4.85
CA GLN A 107 -26.23 -32.48 4.75
C GLN A 107 -26.00 -31.03 5.18
N VAL A 108 -25.77 -30.15 4.19
CA VAL A 108 -25.87 -28.72 4.40
C VAL A 108 -27.34 -28.39 4.63
N ASP A 109 -27.67 -27.86 5.81
CA ASP A 109 -29.04 -27.47 6.16
C ASP A 109 -29.44 -26.23 5.34
N VAL A 110 -30.11 -26.43 4.20
CA VAL A 110 -30.57 -25.35 3.33
C VAL A 110 -31.79 -24.71 3.98
N MET A 111 -31.58 -23.67 4.76
CA MET A 111 -32.66 -22.87 5.35
C MET A 111 -33.28 -21.96 4.29
N THR A 112 -34.59 -21.74 4.35
CA THR A 112 -35.27 -20.77 3.48
C THR A 112 -34.85 -19.34 3.86
N GLU A 113 -34.84 -18.43 2.89
CA GLU A 113 -34.41 -17.04 3.06
C GLU A 113 -35.15 -16.32 4.21
N GLU A 114 -36.43 -16.61 4.40
CA GLU A 114 -37.27 -16.13 5.50
C GLU A 114 -36.78 -16.56 6.90
N GLN A 115 -36.16 -17.74 7.00
CA GLN A 115 -35.68 -18.31 8.26
C GLN A 115 -34.34 -17.68 8.66
N LEU A 116 -33.52 -17.34 7.66
CA LEU A 116 -32.30 -16.53 7.83
C LEU A 116 -32.63 -15.07 8.18
N LEU A 117 -33.62 -14.47 7.50
CA LEU A 117 -34.04 -13.09 7.76
C LEU A 117 -34.57 -12.90 9.19
N ARG A 118 -35.41 -13.80 9.69
CA ARG A 118 -35.93 -13.76 11.06
C ARG A 118 -34.81 -13.87 12.11
N GLY A 119 -33.79 -14.68 11.83
CA GLY A 119 -32.61 -14.80 12.71
C GLY A 119 -31.84 -13.48 12.80
N LEU A 120 -31.64 -12.80 11.67
CA LEU A 120 -30.94 -11.53 11.62
C LEU A 120 -31.72 -10.40 12.32
N GLU A 121 -33.03 -10.34 12.13
CA GLU A 121 -33.92 -9.33 12.70
C GLU A 121 -34.00 -9.43 14.23
N SER A 122 -33.78 -10.64 14.79
CA SER A 122 -33.69 -10.86 16.23
C SER A 122 -32.36 -10.41 16.87
N MET A 123 -31.32 -10.14 16.06
CA MET A 123 -29.98 -9.79 16.55
C MET A 123 -29.64 -8.30 16.41
N THR A 124 -30.49 -7.47 15.83
CA THR A 124 -30.24 -6.03 15.72
C THR A 124 -30.96 -5.25 16.83
N PRO A 125 -30.23 -4.66 17.80
CA PRO A 125 -30.81 -3.68 18.70
C PRO A 125 -31.29 -2.46 17.90
N LEU A 126 -32.60 -2.20 17.93
CA LEU A 126 -33.20 -0.99 17.38
C LEU A 126 -32.86 0.19 18.30
N GLU A 127 -31.82 0.97 17.99
CA GLU A 127 -31.73 2.36 18.44
C GLU A 127 -31.17 3.25 17.30
N PRO A 128 -31.86 4.32 16.90
CA PRO A 128 -31.45 5.20 15.81
C PRO A 128 -30.35 6.17 16.25
N SER A 129 -29.26 6.19 15.49
CA SER A 129 -28.13 7.11 15.62
C SER A 129 -28.56 8.59 15.68
N ALA A 130 -28.35 9.24 16.82
CA ALA A 130 -28.48 10.68 16.98
C ALA A 130 -27.29 11.39 16.32
N ASN A 131 -27.56 11.90 15.11
CA ASN A 131 -26.68 12.74 14.32
C ASN A 131 -26.68 14.18 14.90
N LEU A 132 -25.64 14.56 15.63
CA LEU A 132 -25.25 15.97 15.87
C LEU A 132 -23.79 16.08 15.42
N GLY A 133 -23.42 16.91 14.45
CA GLY A 133 -23.82 18.29 14.25
C GLY A 133 -22.52 19.12 14.33
N GLY A 134 -22.06 19.61 13.19
CA GLY A 134 -20.71 20.18 13.03
C GLY A 134 -20.43 21.42 13.90
N SER A 135 -19.20 21.51 14.38
CA SER A 135 -18.65 22.72 15.00
C SER A 135 -17.47 23.22 14.17
N GLY A 136 -17.67 24.38 13.55
CA GLY A 136 -16.71 25.10 12.74
C GLY A 136 -15.46 25.51 13.54
N ASN A 137 -14.31 25.41 12.87
CA ASN A 137 -12.99 25.66 13.42
C ASN A 137 -12.79 27.17 13.72
N PRO A 138 -12.24 27.59 14.88
CA PRO A 138 -12.15 29.01 15.26
C PRO A 138 -11.09 29.85 14.50
N ARG A 139 -10.41 29.26 13.51
CA ARG A 139 -9.17 29.80 12.92
C ARG A 139 -9.34 30.89 11.86
N GLU A 140 -10.56 31.36 11.60
CA GLU A 140 -10.81 32.36 10.54
C GLU A 140 -11.17 33.76 11.07
N ARG A 141 -11.27 33.97 12.38
CA ARG A 141 -11.62 35.30 12.95
C ARG A 141 -10.44 36.24 13.21
N GLU A 142 -9.24 35.90 12.73
CA GLU A 142 -8.00 36.62 13.07
C GLU A 142 -7.41 37.45 11.91
N ARG A 143 -8.07 37.47 10.74
CA ARG A 143 -7.60 38.22 9.56
C ARG A 143 -8.22 39.62 9.37
N ASP A 144 -9.22 39.99 10.17
CA ASP A 144 -9.93 41.27 10.06
C ASP A 144 -9.67 42.27 11.21
N ARG A 145 -8.49 42.21 11.86
CA ARG A 145 -8.11 43.26 12.83
C ARG A 145 -7.23 44.32 12.19
N ASP A 146 -7.77 45.54 12.16
CA ASP A 146 -7.16 46.77 11.66
C ASP A 146 -5.82 47.05 12.38
N PRO A 147 -4.71 47.33 11.66
CA PRO A 147 -3.37 47.48 12.25
C PRO A 147 -3.21 48.62 13.28
N ARG A 148 -4.23 49.46 13.50
CA ARG A 148 -4.20 50.54 14.50
C ARG A 148 -4.47 50.08 15.94
N ASP A 149 -4.96 48.86 16.16
CA ASP A 149 -5.27 48.35 17.51
C ASP A 149 -4.11 47.61 18.21
N ARG A 150 -2.91 47.56 17.60
CA ARG A 150 -1.73 46.87 18.20
C ARG A 150 -0.85 47.75 19.10
N MET A 151 -1.20 49.01 19.31
CA MET A 151 -0.41 49.92 20.15
C MET A 151 -1.31 50.69 21.12
N ARG A 152 -1.89 49.95 22.05
CA ARG A 152 -2.23 50.41 23.41
C ARG A 152 -1.97 49.30 24.40
#